data_AF-M1D635-F1
#
_entry.id   AF-M1D635-F1
#
_cell.length_a   1.000
_cell.length_b   1.000
_cell.length_c   1.000
_cell.angle_alpha   90.00
_cell.angle_beta   90.00
_cell.angle_gamma   90.00
#
_symmetry.space_group_name_H-M   'P 1'
#
loop_
_entity.id
_entity.type
_entity.pdbx_description
1 polymer ?
#
loop_
_entity_poly.entity_id
_entity_poly.type
_entity_poly.pdbx_seq_one_letter_code
_entity_poly.pdbx_strand_id
1 'polypeptide(L)'
;METIFFETRKKDKKLCEPETYEKYIEIQEVLQSEPSLTNIEVVERCFGPQRKSHVFGFGSGITSRDLKGGSSAKADLLEDLIASKKEKVVLLEELNASQKENESMKRRMENIEKKCEWFESPMFGHQSPSLSSSEQNTS
;
A
#
# COMPACT_ATOMS: atom_id res chain seq x y z
N MET A 1 15.65 -1.58 -22.70
CA MET A 1 14.93 -2.28 -23.78
C MET A 1 14.07 -3.32 -23.09
N GLU A 2 12.75 -3.20 -23.16
CA GLU A 2 11.85 -4.18 -22.53
C GLU A 2 11.91 -5.49 -23.31
N THR A 3 12.18 -6.59 -22.61
CA THR A 3 12.17 -7.94 -23.21
C THR A 3 10.72 -8.39 -23.36
N ILE A 4 10.25 -8.47 -24.60
CA ILE A 4 8.84 -8.73 -24.94
C ILE A 4 8.54 -10.21 -25.10
N PHE A 5 9.55 -10.98 -25.52
CA PHE A 5 9.41 -12.40 -25.78
C PHE A 5 10.24 -13.17 -24.77
N PHE A 6 9.55 -13.96 -23.96
CA PHE A 6 10.18 -14.92 -23.07
C PHE A 6 10.28 -16.25 -23.81
N GLU A 7 11.50 -16.76 -23.94
CA GLU A 7 11.70 -18.12 -24.43
C GLU A 7 11.17 -19.11 -23.38
N THR A 8 9.92 -19.55 -23.51
CA THR A 8 9.32 -20.43 -22.50
C THR A 8 9.72 -21.89 -22.76
N ARG A 9 10.63 -22.37 -21.91
CA ARG A 9 11.10 -23.76 -21.73
C ARG A 9 11.77 -24.43 -22.94
N LYS A 10 13.09 -24.62 -22.82
CA LYS A 10 13.90 -25.53 -23.66
C LYS A 10 13.74 -26.97 -23.17
N LYS A 11 13.41 -27.90 -24.07
CA LYS A 11 13.65 -29.34 -23.84
C LYS A 11 14.90 -29.69 -24.63
N ASP A 12 15.93 -30.20 -23.96
CA ASP A 12 17.23 -30.52 -24.59
C ASP A 12 17.83 -29.35 -25.40
N LYS A 13 17.73 -28.13 -24.84
CA LYS A 13 18.18 -26.86 -25.44
C LYS A 13 17.44 -26.42 -26.71
N LYS A 14 16.35 -27.07 -27.10
CA LYS A 14 15.51 -26.71 -28.26
C LYS A 14 14.10 -26.31 -27.84
N LEU A 15 13.49 -25.41 -28.61
CA LEU A 15 12.05 -25.13 -28.51
C LEU A 15 11.28 -26.40 -28.88
N CYS A 16 10.26 -26.72 -28.10
CA CYS A 16 9.62 -28.04 -28.10
C CYS A 16 8.82 -28.32 -29.38
N GLU A 17 8.28 -27.26 -30.01
CA GLU A 17 7.49 -27.34 -31.23
C GLU A 17 8.20 -26.62 -32.38
N PRO A 18 8.40 -27.26 -33.56
CA PRO A 18 9.08 -26.66 -34.71
C PRO A 18 8.46 -25.32 -35.14
N GLU A 19 7.13 -25.25 -35.14
CA GLU A 19 6.36 -24.06 -35.49
C GLU A 19 6.64 -22.88 -34.55
N THR A 20 6.87 -23.15 -33.27
CA THR A 20 7.23 -22.12 -32.27
C THR A 20 8.66 -21.63 -32.50
N TYR A 21 9.57 -22.52 -32.91
CA TYR A 21 10.94 -22.15 -33.24
C TYR A 21 11.00 -21.28 -34.49
N GLU A 22 10.29 -21.64 -35.56
CA GLU A 22 10.21 -20.85 -36.78
C GLU A 22 9.67 -19.44 -36.50
N LYS A 23 8.58 -19.34 -35.71
CA LYS A 23 8.04 -18.04 -35.30
C LYS A 23 8.99 -17.23 -34.45
N TYR A 24 9.74 -17.87 -33.56
CA TYR A 24 10.77 -17.19 -32.78
C TYR A 24 11.87 -16.58 -33.68
N ILE A 25 12.34 -17.33 -34.69
CA ILE A 25 13.32 -16.83 -35.66
C ILE A 25 12.75 -15.65 -36.45
N GLU A 26 11.52 -15.76 -36.95
CA GLU A 26 10.85 -14.69 -37.69
C GLU A 26 10.77 -13.38 -36.87
N ILE A 27 10.42 -13.47 -35.58
CA ILE A 27 10.38 -12.32 -34.67
C ILE A 27 11.78 -11.71 -34.48
N GLN A 28 12.81 -12.54 -34.29
CA GLN A 28 14.19 -12.07 -34.13
C GLN A 28 14.68 -11.34 -35.39
N GLU A 29 14.35 -11.86 -36.58
CA GLU A 29 14.68 -11.23 -37.87
C GLU A 29 14.00 -9.85 -38.04
N VAL A 30 12.73 -9.73 -37.66
CA VAL A 30 12.00 -8.45 -37.70
C VAL A 30 12.61 -7.43 -36.72
N LEU A 31 12.94 -7.84 -35.49
CA LEU A 31 13.57 -6.96 -34.50
C LEU A 31 14.97 -6.49 -34.92
N GLN A 32 15.73 -7.34 -35.62
CA GLN A 32 17.06 -6.99 -36.13
C GLN A 32 17.01 -6.05 -37.33
N SER A 33 16.06 -6.28 -38.25
CA SER A 33 15.91 -5.45 -39.45
C SER A 33 15.28 -4.09 -39.17
N GLU A 34 14.31 -4.02 -38.25
CA GLU A 34 13.55 -2.81 -37.95
C GLU A 34 13.42 -2.59 -36.42
N PRO A 35 14.51 -2.17 -35.74
CA PRO A 35 14.54 -2.05 -34.28
C PRO A 35 13.68 -0.91 -33.71
N SER A 36 13.16 -0.02 -34.57
CA SER A 36 12.25 1.06 -34.18
C SER A 36 10.79 0.63 -34.09
N LEU A 37 10.45 -0.57 -34.53
CA LEU A 37 9.08 -1.07 -34.46
C LEU A 37 8.64 -1.22 -33.00
N THR A 38 7.39 -0.88 -32.75
CA THR A 38 6.75 -1.18 -31.49
C THR A 38 6.43 -2.66 -31.41
N ASN A 39 6.29 -3.14 -30.17
CA ASN A 39 6.05 -4.56 -29.88
C ASN A 39 4.79 -5.10 -30.59
N ILE A 40 3.74 -4.27 -30.70
CA ILE A 40 2.52 -4.65 -31.40
C ILE A 40 2.73 -4.77 -32.91
N GLU A 41 3.52 -3.88 -33.52
CA GLU A 41 3.80 -3.92 -34.96
C GLU A 41 4.65 -5.15 -35.32
N VAL A 42 5.62 -5.52 -34.47
CA VAL A 42 6.41 -6.75 -34.64
C VAL A 42 5.50 -7.98 -34.60
N VAL A 43 4.56 -8.03 -33.64
CA VAL A 43 3.60 -9.14 -33.54
C VAL A 43 2.66 -9.17 -34.75
N GLU A 44 2.11 -8.02 -35.17
CA GLU A 44 1.22 -7.96 -36.32
C GLU A 44 1.90 -8.38 -37.63
N ARG A 45 3.22 -8.16 -37.75
CA ARG A 45 4.00 -8.58 -38.91
C ARG A 45 4.22 -10.10 -38.97
N CYS A 46 4.48 -10.74 -37.83
CA CYS A 46 4.72 -12.18 -37.77
C CYS A 46 3.44 -13.03 -37.67
N PHE A 47 2.35 -12.48 -37.11
CA PHE A 47 1.13 -13.22 -36.79
C PHE A 47 -0.14 -12.65 -37.44
N GLY A 48 -0.03 -11.56 -38.20
CA GLY A 48 -1.16 -10.86 -38.78
C GLY A 48 -1.87 -9.93 -37.78
N PRO A 49 -2.90 -9.18 -38.22
CA PRO A 49 -3.58 -8.17 -37.41
C PRO A 49 -4.07 -8.70 -36.07
N GLN A 50 -3.69 -8.03 -34.97
CA GLN A 50 -4.03 -8.46 -33.62
C GLN A 50 -5.17 -7.61 -33.05
N ARG A 51 -6.11 -8.27 -32.38
CA ARG A 51 -7.10 -7.56 -31.57
C ARG A 51 -6.41 -7.08 -30.30
N LYS A 52 -6.22 -5.76 -30.16
CA LYS A 52 -5.61 -5.11 -28.97
C LYS A 52 -6.30 -5.42 -27.64
N SER A 53 -7.45 -6.08 -27.66
CA SER A 53 -8.18 -6.54 -26.48
C SER A 53 -7.80 -7.95 -26.01
N HIS A 54 -7.02 -8.71 -26.77
CA HIS A 54 -6.64 -10.09 -26.46
C HIS A 54 -5.13 -10.28 -26.57
N VAL A 55 -4.54 -10.98 -25.61
CA VAL A 55 -3.13 -11.37 -25.63
C VAL A 55 -3.03 -12.84 -26.02
N PHE A 56 -2.27 -13.14 -27.08
CA PHE A 56 -1.90 -14.50 -27.46
C PHE A 56 -0.49 -14.82 -26.95
N GLY A 57 -0.32 -15.96 -26.29
CA GLY A 57 0.98 -16.46 -25.84
C GLY A 57 1.35 -17.74 -26.58
N PHE A 58 2.54 -17.77 -27.19
CA PHE A 58 3.13 -18.99 -27.73
C PHE A 58 4.05 -19.64 -26.68
N GLY A 59 3.84 -20.93 -26.44
CA GLY A 59 4.56 -21.71 -25.43
C GLY A 59 3.79 -22.99 -25.11
N SER A 60 4.49 -23.98 -24.54
CA SER A 60 3.82 -25.17 -23.99
C SER A 60 2.92 -24.68 -22.86
N GLY A 61 1.60 -24.87 -23.00
CA GLY A 61 0.58 -24.21 -22.18
C GLY A 61 0.92 -24.20 -20.69
N ILE A 62 0.65 -23.07 -20.02
CA ILE A 62 0.83 -22.91 -18.59
C ILE A 62 0.12 -24.10 -17.92
N THR A 63 0.89 -25.01 -17.33
CA THR A 63 0.28 -26.19 -16.72
C THR A 63 -0.36 -25.78 -15.41
N SER A 64 -1.37 -26.52 -14.94
CA SER A 64 -1.92 -26.32 -13.60
C SER A 64 -0.84 -26.31 -12.51
N ARG A 65 0.31 -26.97 -12.73
CA ARG A 65 1.47 -26.94 -11.82
C ARG A 65 2.23 -25.61 -11.84
N ASP A 66 2.25 -24.91 -12.96
CA ASP A 66 2.88 -23.58 -13.07
C ASP A 66 1.98 -22.49 -12.47
N LEU A 67 0.66 -22.70 -12.48
CA LEU A 67 -0.32 -21.86 -11.77
C LEU A 67 -0.40 -22.16 -10.27
N LYS A 68 -0.08 -23.40 -9.89
CA LYS A 68 -0.02 -23.83 -8.50
C LYS A 68 1.35 -23.44 -7.96
N GLY A 69 1.51 -22.13 -7.68
CA GLY A 69 2.65 -21.63 -6.92
C GLY A 69 2.96 -22.59 -5.78
N GLY A 70 4.24 -22.97 -5.66
CA GLY A 70 4.68 -24.11 -4.83
C GLY A 70 3.98 -24.15 -3.48
N SER A 71 3.58 -25.33 -3.02
CA SER A 71 2.71 -25.47 -1.83
C SER A 71 3.23 -24.77 -0.57
N SER A 72 4.53 -24.44 -0.49
CA SER A 72 5.10 -23.60 0.57
C SER A 72 4.51 -22.17 0.54
N ALA A 73 4.45 -21.54 -0.63
CA ALA A 73 3.95 -20.16 -0.76
C ALA A 73 2.51 -19.99 -0.29
N LYS A 74 1.66 -21.02 -0.42
CA LYS A 74 0.29 -20.98 0.09
C LYS A 74 0.24 -21.08 1.62
N ALA A 75 1.12 -21.88 2.22
CA ALA A 75 1.20 -22.04 3.68
C ALA A 75 1.74 -20.76 4.32
N ASP A 76 2.83 -20.21 3.78
CA ASP A 76 3.45 -18.97 4.25
C ASP A 76 2.47 -17.80 4.19
N LEU A 77 1.74 -17.65 3.07
CA LEU A 77 0.68 -16.63 2.95
C LEU A 77 -0.47 -16.82 3.94
N LEU A 78 -0.76 -18.07 4.33
CA LEU A 78 -1.79 -18.35 5.33
C LEU A 78 -1.33 -17.93 6.72
N GLU A 79 -0.07 -18.21 7.06
CA GLU A 79 0.55 -17.79 8.31
C GLU A 79 0.59 -16.26 8.42
N ASP A 80 1.03 -15.58 7.36
CA ASP A 80 1.03 -14.11 7.29
C ASP A 80 -0.37 -13.53 7.46
N LEU A 81 -1.37 -14.13 6.80
CA LEU A 81 -2.76 -13.71 6.93
C LEU A 81 -3.28 -13.89 8.36
N ILE A 82 -2.91 -14.98 9.03
CA ILE A 82 -3.30 -15.24 10.43
C ILE A 82 -2.61 -14.25 11.37
N ALA A 83 -1.31 -13.99 11.17
CA ALA A 83 -0.55 -13.02 11.94
C ALA A 83 -1.14 -11.60 11.82
N SER A 84 -1.39 -11.16 10.58
CA SER A 84 -1.99 -9.85 10.30
C SER A 84 -3.39 -9.70 10.91
N LYS A 85 -4.20 -10.76 10.90
CA LYS A 85 -5.51 -10.75 11.57
C LYS A 85 -5.40 -10.59 13.09
N LYS A 86 -4.43 -11.24 13.73
CA LYS A 86 -4.19 -11.11 15.17
C LYS A 86 -3.72 -9.70 15.53
N GLU A 87 -2.76 -9.16 14.77
CA GLU A 87 -2.27 -7.79 14.96
C GLU A 87 -3.41 -6.78 14.83
N LYS A 88 -4.27 -6.91 13.82
CA LYS A 88 -5.43 -6.03 13.65
C LYS A 88 -6.38 -6.04 14.85
N VAL A 89 -6.57 -7.19 15.50
CA VAL A 89 -7.43 -7.29 16.69
C VAL A 89 -6.81 -6.50 17.85
N VAL A 90 -5.52 -6.68 18.10
CA VAL A 90 -4.80 -5.95 19.15
C VAL A 90 -4.86 -4.44 18.90
N LEU A 91 -4.61 -3.99 17.67
CA LEU A 91 -4.68 -2.57 17.31
C LEU A 91 -6.08 -1.97 17.52
N LEU A 92 -7.15 -2.74 17.26
CA LEU A 92 -8.52 -2.29 17.51
C LEU A 92 -8.81 -2.15 19.01
N GLU A 93 -8.28 -3.04 19.85
CA GLU A 93 -8.41 -2.96 21.30
C GLU A 93 -7.68 -1.72 21.85
N GLU A 94 -6.46 -1.47 21.41
CA GLU A 94 -5.67 -0.29 21.78
C GLU A 94 -6.34 1.01 21.32
N LEU A 95 -6.85 1.06 20.09
CA LEU A 95 -7.60 2.21 19.56
C LEU A 95 -8.81 2.54 20.44
N ASN A 96 -9.60 1.52 20.81
CA ASN A 96 -10.77 1.69 21.67
C ASN A 96 -10.39 2.16 23.07
N ALA A 97 -9.29 1.66 23.63
CA ALA A 97 -8.78 2.11 24.93
C ALA A 97 -8.35 3.58 24.88
N SER A 98 -7.58 3.97 23.86
CA SER A 98 -7.14 5.35 23.65
C SER A 98 -8.32 6.31 23.42
N GLN A 99 -9.35 5.88 22.69
CA GLN A 99 -10.56 6.69 22.50
C GLN A 99 -11.27 6.96 23.83
N LYS A 100 -11.44 5.94 24.68
CA LYS A 100 -12.06 6.10 26.01
C LYS A 100 -11.26 7.05 26.90
N GLU A 101 -9.93 6.97 26.84
CA GLU A 101 -9.06 7.89 27.57
C GLU A 101 -9.22 9.34 27.07
N ASN A 102 -9.23 9.54 25.75
CA ASN A 102 -9.45 10.86 25.14
C ASN A 102 -10.80 11.46 25.54
N GLU A 103 -11.88 10.67 25.53
CA GLU A 103 -13.19 11.13 25.99
C GLU A 103 -13.19 11.52 27.48
N SER A 104 -12.44 10.77 28.31
CA SER A 104 -12.25 11.09 29.73
C SER A 104 -11.48 12.39 29.91
N MET A 105 -10.38 12.58 29.17
CA MET A 105 -9.59 13.80 29.19
C MET A 105 -10.41 15.01 28.73
N LYS A 106 -11.20 14.87 27.65
CA LYS A 106 -12.09 15.93 27.17
C LYS A 106 -13.08 16.36 28.24
N ARG A 107 -13.73 15.42 28.92
CA ARG A 107 -14.64 15.72 30.05
C ARG A 107 -13.94 16.45 31.20
N ARG A 108 -12.70 16.06 31.52
CA ARG A 108 -11.90 16.75 32.54
C ARG A 108 -11.53 18.17 32.12
N MET A 109 -11.18 18.37 30.85
CA MET A 109 -10.88 19.69 30.27
C MET A 109 -12.09 20.61 30.35
N GLU A 110 -13.26 20.15 29.88
CA GLU A 110 -14.51 20.92 29.94
C GLU A 110 -14.88 21.33 31.38
N ASN A 111 -14.60 20.46 32.36
CA ASN A 111 -14.84 20.79 33.76
C ASN A 111 -13.85 21.82 34.31
N ILE A 112 -12.61 21.82 33.83
CA ILE A 112 -11.59 22.83 34.19
C ILE A 112 -11.96 24.16 33.55
N GLU A 113 -12.30 24.18 32.26
CA GLU A 113 -12.73 25.37 31.53
C GLU A 113 -13.92 26.05 32.23
N LYS A 114 -14.97 25.29 32.57
CA LYS A 114 -16.13 25.81 33.33
C LYS A 114 -15.76 26.41 34.69
N LYS A 115 -14.76 25.84 35.38
CA LYS A 115 -14.28 26.39 36.65
C LYS A 115 -13.50 27.68 36.45
N CYS A 116 -12.64 27.75 35.43
CA CYS A 116 -11.94 28.98 35.05
C CYS A 116 -12.93 30.09 34.69
N GLU A 117 -13.93 29.81 33.86
CA GLU A 117 -15.01 30.74 33.52
C GLU A 117 -15.77 31.24 34.77
N TRP A 118 -16.01 30.34 35.73
CA TRP A 118 -16.64 30.72 37.01
C TRP A 118 -15.77 31.66 37.85
N PHE A 119 -14.45 31.41 37.93
CA PHE A 119 -13.52 32.29 38.64
C PHE A 119 -13.31 33.65 37.95
N GLU A 120 -13.38 33.69 36.62
CA GLU A 120 -13.30 34.92 35.83
C GLU A 120 -14.60 35.74 35.82
N SER A 121 -15.68 35.18 36.37
CA SER A 121 -16.98 35.85 36.44
C SER A 121 -16.94 37.06 37.42
N PRO A 122 -17.68 38.16 37.15
CA PRO A 122 -17.56 39.42 37.90
C PRO A 122 -17.89 39.36 39.40
N MET A 123 -18.35 38.22 39.94
CA MET A 123 -18.64 38.07 41.37
C MET A 123 -17.41 38.18 42.28
N PHE A 124 -16.18 37.97 41.78
CA PHE A 124 -14.93 38.07 42.57
C PHE A 124 -14.05 39.27 42.19
N GLY A 125 -14.42 40.02 41.16
CA GLY A 125 -13.61 41.11 40.63
C GLY A 125 -13.85 42.46 41.30
N HIS A 126 -13.89 42.57 42.64
CA HIS A 126 -13.68 43.84 43.36
C HIS A 126 -13.52 43.60 44.86
N GLN A 127 -12.28 43.38 45.30
CA GLN A 127 -11.84 43.81 46.63
C GLN A 127 -10.31 43.88 46.62
N SER A 128 -9.79 44.98 46.10
CA SER A 128 -8.46 45.45 46.46
C SER A 128 -8.62 46.22 47.78
N PRO A 129 -8.06 45.76 48.92
CA PRO A 129 -7.98 46.61 50.09
C PRO A 129 -6.92 47.68 49.79
N SER A 130 -7.34 48.93 49.69
CA SER A 130 -6.43 50.06 49.75
C SER A 130 -5.79 50.09 51.14
N LEU A 131 -4.56 49.56 51.28
CA LEU A 131 -3.74 49.88 52.44
C LEU A 131 -3.15 51.28 52.23
N SER A 132 -3.87 52.26 52.78
CA SER A 132 -3.36 53.59 53.07
C SER A 132 -2.13 53.48 53.97
N SER A 133 -0.99 53.99 53.50
CA SER A 133 0.20 54.21 54.31
C SER A 133 -0.12 55.16 55.47
N SER A 134 0.14 54.73 56.70
CA SER A 134 0.40 55.64 57.81
C SER A 134 1.72 55.23 58.46
N GLU A 135 2.78 55.94 58.08
CA GLU A 135 4.02 55.98 58.84
C GLU A 135 3.70 56.55 60.23
N GLN A 136 3.94 55.78 61.29
CA GLN A 136 4.06 56.35 62.63
C GLN A 136 5.50 56.22 63.10
N ASN A 137 6.12 57.38 63.04
CA ASN A 137 7.39 57.78 63.60
C ASN A 137 7.22 57.99 65.11
N THR A 138 8.06 57.40 65.95
CA THR A 138 8.44 57.99 67.24
C THR A 138 9.79 57.47 67.73
N SER A 139 10.58 58.43 68.19
CA SER A 139 11.91 58.37 68.83
C SER A 139 12.02 57.48 70.05
#